data_AF-A0A1H8LZY4-F1
#
_entry.id   AF-A0A1H8LZY4-F1
#
_cell.length_a   1.000
_cell.length_b   1.000
_cell.length_c   1.000
_cell.angle_alpha   90.00
_cell.angle_beta   90.00
_cell.angle_gamma   90.00
#
_symmetry.space_group_name_H-M   'P 1'
#
loop_
_entity.id
_entity.type
_entity.pdbx_description
1 polymer ?
#
loop_
_entity_poly.entity_id
_entity_poly.type
_entity_poly.pdbx_seq_one_letter_code
_entity_poly.pdbx_strand_id
1 'polypeptide(L)'
;METPEEILFRSTGHITISELTEKYGELGPGDIVFKMAEHKNFDAAKAEFDTWEEMEVFDMQYYLTEAFPHKEWVEESLDSYIAHCFAMKLVEERNNWPRTAPGQPASQNVLTLKRLAGILPHIDIGGTDFTIDWRLRELRETDKPWNKLNINYMELSPKDDGYLSFYHVFNHELYQLESDLVELPAHVMLLEIPNEMMLDPVAVSRENGLGELALLREFPIREVIRGKLISLRQTALPQIVAQNAAKLQHDGGSRRIGR
;
A
#
# COMPACT_ATOMS: atom_id res chain seq x y z
N MET A 1 16.52 -0.61 14.21
CA MET A 1 15.70 -1.28 13.20
C MET A 1 16.25 -0.80 11.88
N GLU A 2 16.60 -1.71 10.97
CA GLU A 2 17.19 -1.33 9.68
C GLU A 2 16.19 -0.50 8.87
N THR A 3 16.67 0.50 8.13
CA THR A 3 15.82 1.28 7.24
C THR A 3 15.38 0.44 6.03
N PRO A 4 14.29 0.79 5.36
CA PRO A 4 13.87 0.11 4.12
C PRO A 4 15.00 0.03 3.09
N GLU A 5 15.80 1.09 3.00
CA GLU A 5 16.95 1.19 2.11
C GLU A 5 18.07 0.23 2.52
N GLU A 6 18.37 0.11 3.81
CA GLU A 6 19.36 -0.86 4.33
C GLU A 6 18.95 -2.31 4.07
N ILE A 7 17.65 -2.58 4.06
CA ILE A 7 17.11 -3.91 3.74
C ILE A 7 17.17 -4.18 2.24
N LEU A 8 16.72 -3.24 1.41
CA LEU A 8 16.60 -3.43 -0.04
C LEU A 8 17.92 -3.32 -0.80
N PHE A 9 18.82 -2.45 -0.36
CA PHE A 9 20.11 -2.23 -1.01
C PHE A 9 21.24 -3.03 -0.36
N ARG A 10 20.90 -4.08 0.39
CA ARG A 10 21.88 -5.04 0.89
C ARG A 10 22.41 -5.88 -0.26
N SER A 11 23.72 -5.86 -0.46
CA SER A 11 24.33 -6.73 -1.46
C SER A 11 24.16 -8.20 -1.09
N THR A 12 23.60 -8.96 -2.02
CA THR A 12 23.51 -10.42 -1.96
C THR A 12 24.13 -11.09 -3.18
N GLY A 13 24.42 -10.31 -4.22
CA GLY A 13 25.11 -10.75 -5.42
C GLY A 13 26.57 -10.31 -5.43
N HIS A 14 27.36 -10.96 -6.29
CA HIS A 14 28.80 -10.74 -6.41
C HIS A 14 29.25 -10.65 -7.86
N ILE A 15 28.35 -10.28 -8.78
CA ILE A 15 28.68 -10.21 -10.21
C ILE A 15 29.79 -9.17 -10.44
N THR A 16 30.73 -9.51 -11.31
CA THR A 16 31.86 -8.67 -11.70
C THR A 16 31.60 -7.98 -13.04
N ILE A 17 32.37 -6.94 -13.35
CA ILE A 17 32.30 -6.24 -14.66
C ILE A 17 32.54 -7.23 -15.79
N SER A 18 33.53 -8.12 -15.67
CA SER A 18 33.83 -9.11 -16.72
C SER A 18 32.68 -10.07 -16.98
N GLU A 19 32.00 -10.55 -15.92
CA GLU A 19 30.81 -11.40 -16.07
C GLU A 19 29.63 -10.63 -16.68
N LEU A 20 29.47 -9.35 -16.34
CA LEU A 20 28.49 -8.48 -16.99
C LEU A 20 28.80 -8.32 -18.47
N THR A 21 30.06 -8.06 -18.83
CA THR A 21 30.49 -7.91 -20.22
C THR A 21 30.28 -9.19 -21.02
N GLU A 22 30.56 -10.35 -20.44
CA GLU A 22 30.29 -11.65 -21.09
C GLU A 22 28.79 -11.84 -21.34
N LYS A 23 27.95 -11.44 -20.39
CA LYS A 23 26.50 -11.68 -20.44
C LYS A 23 25.74 -10.67 -21.31
N TYR A 24 26.17 -9.41 -21.30
CA TYR A 24 25.43 -8.30 -21.89
C TYR A 24 26.19 -7.55 -22.99
N GLY A 25 27.46 -7.88 -23.22
CA GLY A 25 28.34 -7.16 -24.14
C GLY A 25 29.04 -5.98 -23.49
N GLU A 26 29.70 -5.14 -24.29
CA GLU A 26 30.31 -3.90 -23.78
C GLU A 26 29.21 -2.97 -23.25
N LEU A 27 29.39 -2.51 -22.01
CA LEU A 27 28.45 -1.66 -21.29
C LEU A 27 29.09 -0.30 -21.02
N GLY A 28 28.29 0.77 -21.14
CA GLY A 28 28.73 2.09 -20.67
C GLY A 28 28.77 2.17 -19.14
N PRO A 29 29.37 3.22 -18.55
CA PRO A 29 29.44 3.38 -17.10
C PRO A 29 28.06 3.26 -16.44
N GLY A 30 27.07 4.00 -16.96
CA GLY A 30 25.68 3.96 -16.48
C GLY A 30 25.10 2.54 -16.40
N ASP A 31 25.24 1.79 -17.50
CA ASP A 31 24.75 0.41 -17.61
C ASP A 31 25.46 -0.53 -16.64
N ILE A 32 26.76 -0.34 -16.39
CA ILE A 32 27.52 -1.16 -15.43
C ILE A 32 26.93 -1.02 -14.04
N VAL A 33 26.73 0.22 -13.56
CA VAL A 33 26.14 0.48 -12.24
C VAL A 33 24.73 -0.10 -12.14
N PHE A 34 23.91 0.11 -13.17
CA PHE A 34 22.57 -0.45 -13.23
C PHE A 34 22.57 -1.98 -13.17
N LYS A 35 23.37 -2.63 -14.01
CA LYS A 35 23.41 -4.10 -14.07
C LYS A 35 24.01 -4.72 -12.83
N MET A 36 25.02 -4.10 -12.21
CA MET A 36 25.49 -4.55 -10.89
C MET A 36 24.38 -4.51 -9.85
N ALA A 37 23.60 -3.44 -9.81
CA ALA A 37 22.48 -3.29 -8.88
C ALA A 37 21.32 -4.27 -9.20
N GLU A 38 21.01 -4.52 -10.48
CA GLU A 38 20.04 -5.55 -10.90
C GLU A 38 20.45 -6.95 -10.40
N HIS A 39 21.75 -7.25 -10.43
CA HIS A 39 22.30 -8.49 -9.88
C HIS A 39 22.52 -8.44 -8.37
N LYS A 40 21.95 -7.44 -7.67
CA LYS A 40 22.01 -7.27 -6.21
C LYS A 40 23.43 -7.13 -5.66
N ASN A 41 24.36 -6.60 -6.46
CA ASN A 41 25.71 -6.24 -6.04
C ASN A 41 25.79 -4.71 -5.85
N PHE A 42 25.03 -4.20 -4.89
CA PHE A 42 24.89 -2.76 -4.63
C PHE A 42 26.20 -2.12 -4.14
N ASP A 43 27.05 -2.85 -3.42
CA ASP A 43 28.35 -2.36 -2.96
C ASP A 43 29.29 -2.12 -4.14
N ALA A 44 29.36 -3.05 -5.10
CA ALA A 44 30.16 -2.87 -6.30
C ALA A 44 29.58 -1.76 -7.20
N ALA A 45 28.25 -1.71 -7.34
CA ALA A 45 27.58 -0.65 -8.08
C ALA A 45 27.89 0.73 -7.49
N LYS A 46 27.86 0.86 -6.15
CA LYS A 46 28.26 2.10 -5.47
C LYS A 46 29.74 2.41 -5.65
N ALA A 47 30.61 1.41 -5.49
CA ALA A 47 32.05 1.61 -5.65
C ALA A 47 32.40 2.10 -7.06
N GLU A 48 31.75 1.56 -8.09
CA GLU A 48 31.88 2.01 -9.48
C GLU A 48 31.37 3.44 -9.64
N PHE A 49 30.15 3.74 -9.16
CA PHE A 49 29.56 5.06 -9.21
C PHE A 49 30.43 6.13 -8.50
N ASP A 50 31.05 5.78 -7.38
CA ASP A 50 31.91 6.71 -6.62
C ASP A 50 33.18 7.11 -7.39
N THR A 51 33.53 6.41 -8.48
CA THR A 51 34.64 6.77 -9.39
C THR A 51 34.26 7.77 -10.48
N TRP A 52 32.97 8.05 -10.68
CA TRP A 52 32.47 8.86 -11.79
C TRP A 52 32.79 10.35 -11.64
N GLU A 53 33.03 11.00 -12.77
CA GLU A 53 33.15 12.46 -12.85
C GLU A 53 31.76 13.10 -12.91
N GLU A 54 31.72 14.44 -12.89
CA GLU A 54 30.46 15.20 -12.86
C GLU A 54 29.60 14.94 -14.11
N MET A 55 30.23 14.67 -15.26
CA MET A 55 29.52 14.45 -16.52
C MET A 55 28.74 13.14 -16.50
N GLU A 56 29.34 12.04 -16.01
CA GLU A 56 28.65 10.75 -15.91
C GLU A 56 27.51 10.81 -14.89
N VAL A 57 27.69 11.52 -13.77
CA VAL A 57 26.63 11.74 -12.79
C VAL A 57 25.48 12.55 -13.40
N PHE A 58 25.78 13.58 -14.19
CA PHE A 58 24.78 14.37 -14.90
C PHE A 58 24.02 13.54 -15.94
N ASP A 59 24.72 12.73 -16.73
CA ASP A 59 24.09 11.85 -17.73
C ASP A 59 23.18 10.82 -17.08
N MET A 60 23.61 10.24 -15.95
CA MET A 60 22.78 9.35 -15.15
C MET A 60 21.55 10.07 -14.59
N GLN A 61 21.72 11.27 -14.04
CA GLN A 61 20.59 12.06 -13.56
C GLN A 61 19.58 12.31 -14.69
N TYR A 62 20.06 12.76 -15.85
CA TYR A 62 19.23 13.00 -17.03
C TYR A 62 18.49 11.73 -17.46
N TYR A 63 19.18 10.58 -17.50
CA TYR A 63 18.57 9.30 -17.81
C TYR A 63 17.43 8.96 -16.83
N LEU A 64 17.68 9.09 -15.53
CA LEU A 64 16.71 8.79 -14.47
C LEU A 64 15.51 9.74 -14.46
N THR A 65 15.68 11.02 -14.84
CA THR A 65 14.61 12.02 -14.77
C THR A 65 13.86 12.22 -16.09
N GLU A 66 14.53 12.15 -17.23
CA GLU A 66 13.98 12.51 -18.55
C GLU A 66 13.70 11.30 -19.43
N ALA A 67 14.54 10.25 -19.37
CA ALA A 67 14.35 9.03 -20.15
C ALA A 67 13.47 7.99 -19.45
N PHE A 68 13.20 8.19 -18.15
CA PHE A 68 12.45 7.26 -17.32
C PHE A 68 11.08 7.79 -16.82
N PRO A 69 10.24 8.48 -17.62
CA PRO A 69 8.97 9.00 -17.15
C PRO A 69 7.95 7.88 -16.97
N HIS A 70 7.98 7.18 -15.83
CA HIS A 70 6.97 6.37 -15.14
C HIS A 70 6.12 5.33 -15.92
N LYS A 71 6.17 5.31 -17.25
CA LYS A 71 5.24 4.60 -18.13
C LYS A 71 5.76 3.22 -18.53
N GLU A 72 7.07 3.03 -18.43
CA GLU A 72 7.79 1.82 -18.88
C GLU A 72 8.08 0.82 -17.74
N TRP A 73 7.89 1.19 -16.47
CA TRP A 73 8.09 0.34 -15.28
C TRP A 73 7.27 -0.96 -15.26
N VAL A 74 6.22 -1.06 -16.08
CA VAL A 74 5.34 -2.24 -16.12
C VAL A 74 5.98 -3.41 -16.87
N GLU A 75 6.95 -3.13 -17.75
CA GLU A 75 7.65 -4.18 -18.51
C GLU A 75 8.98 -4.60 -17.86
N GLU A 76 9.44 -3.86 -16.85
CA GLU A 76 10.71 -4.12 -16.18
C GLU A 76 10.58 -5.13 -15.02
N SER A 77 11.68 -5.83 -14.76
CA SER A 77 11.76 -6.76 -13.63
C SER A 77 11.80 -6.00 -12.30
N LEU A 78 11.40 -6.66 -11.20
CA LEU A 78 11.55 -6.09 -9.85
C LEU A 78 13.00 -5.68 -9.55
N ASP A 79 13.96 -6.50 -9.99
CA ASP A 79 15.38 -6.23 -9.76
C ASP A 79 15.85 -4.98 -10.55
N SER A 80 15.32 -4.75 -11.76
CA SER A 80 15.54 -3.52 -12.54
C SER A 80 14.95 -2.28 -11.86
N TYR A 81 13.74 -2.39 -11.30
CA TYR A 81 13.14 -1.29 -10.54
C TYR A 81 13.96 -0.95 -9.28
N ILE A 82 14.41 -1.95 -8.53
CA ILE A 82 15.25 -1.74 -7.35
C ILE A 82 16.59 -1.10 -7.75
N ALA A 83 17.19 -1.54 -8.86
CA ALA A 83 18.41 -0.94 -9.41
C ALA A 83 18.22 0.54 -9.77
N HIS A 84 17.09 0.88 -10.39
CA HIS A 84 16.72 2.27 -10.68
C HIS A 84 16.59 3.11 -9.41
N CYS A 85 15.85 2.63 -8.41
CA CYS A 85 15.75 3.31 -7.12
C CYS A 85 17.11 3.50 -6.44
N PHE A 86 18.01 2.52 -6.56
CA PHE A 86 19.36 2.61 -6.05
C PHE A 86 20.18 3.69 -6.78
N ALA A 87 20.13 3.73 -8.11
CA ALA A 87 20.82 4.74 -8.91
C ALA A 87 20.29 6.16 -8.62
N MET A 88 18.96 6.34 -8.49
CA MET A 88 18.36 7.60 -8.04
C MET A 88 18.92 8.04 -6.69
N LYS A 89 19.02 7.13 -5.73
CA LYS A 89 19.60 7.42 -4.41
C LYS A 89 21.06 7.84 -4.51
N LEU A 90 21.89 7.15 -5.30
CA LEU A 90 23.30 7.50 -5.46
C LEU A 90 23.47 8.90 -6.07
N VAL A 91 22.70 9.21 -7.11
CA VAL A 91 22.65 10.54 -7.72
C VAL A 91 22.16 11.58 -6.73
N GLU A 92 21.11 11.28 -5.97
CA GLU A 92 20.60 12.17 -4.93
C GLU A 92 21.64 12.42 -3.82
N GLU A 93 22.34 11.40 -3.33
CA GLU A 93 23.41 11.53 -2.33
C GLU A 93 24.58 12.36 -2.85
N ARG A 94 24.92 12.20 -4.13
CA ARG A 94 25.97 12.99 -4.81
C ARG A 94 25.55 14.44 -5.03
N ASN A 95 24.28 14.68 -5.37
CA ASN A 95 23.74 15.97 -5.75
C ASN A 95 23.13 16.79 -4.60
N ASN A 96 22.70 16.18 -3.48
CA ASN A 96 22.13 16.87 -2.31
C ASN A 96 23.19 17.54 -1.40
N TRP A 97 24.28 18.00 -2.01
CA TRP A 97 24.89 19.28 -1.69
C TRP A 97 24.01 20.41 -2.27
N PRO A 98 23.43 21.27 -1.43
CA PRO A 98 21.99 21.54 -1.38
C PRO A 98 21.40 22.13 -2.68
N ARG A 99 20.36 21.48 -3.24
CA ARG A 99 19.22 22.18 -3.90
C ARG A 99 18.03 21.24 -4.12
N THR A 100 16.96 21.54 -3.40
CA THR A 100 15.60 21.06 -3.68
C THR A 100 15.11 21.63 -5.02
N ALA A 101 15.05 20.80 -6.05
CA ALA A 101 14.23 21.08 -7.24
C ALA A 101 13.02 20.12 -7.26
N PRO A 102 11.79 20.61 -7.51
CA PRO A 102 10.58 19.83 -7.39
C PRO A 102 10.24 19.12 -8.71
N GLY A 103 10.10 17.79 -8.66
CA GLY A 103 9.60 16.98 -9.77
C GLY A 103 9.15 15.60 -9.28
N GLN A 104 7.87 15.49 -8.88
CA GLN A 104 7.16 14.34 -8.29
C GLN A 104 7.82 13.71 -7.05
N PRO A 105 7.05 13.45 -5.97
CA PRO A 105 7.65 13.39 -4.65
C PRO A 105 8.41 12.07 -4.49
N ALA A 106 9.66 12.16 -4.03
CA ALA A 106 10.45 11.04 -3.52
C ALA A 106 9.64 10.11 -2.61
N SER A 107 8.54 10.59 -2.00
CA SER A 107 7.61 9.81 -1.20
C SER A 107 7.02 8.59 -1.91
N GLN A 108 6.69 8.64 -3.21
CA GLN A 108 6.03 7.49 -3.86
C GLN A 108 6.98 6.30 -4.02
N ASN A 109 8.22 6.55 -4.46
CA ASN A 109 9.25 5.52 -4.56
C ASN A 109 9.62 4.98 -3.17
N VAL A 110 9.73 5.85 -2.18
CA VAL A 110 10.01 5.44 -0.79
C VAL A 110 8.90 4.54 -0.23
N LEU A 111 7.62 4.82 -0.51
CA LEU A 111 6.52 3.97 -0.06
C LEU A 111 6.53 2.61 -0.76
N THR A 112 6.78 2.59 -2.06
CA THR A 112 6.96 1.34 -2.81
C THR A 112 8.12 0.53 -2.25
N LEU A 113 9.29 1.15 -2.04
CA LEU A 113 10.45 0.49 -1.44
C LEU A 113 10.14 -0.03 -0.03
N LYS A 114 9.51 0.77 0.84
CA LYS A 114 9.02 0.31 2.15
C LYS A 114 8.19 -0.96 2.02
N ARG A 115 7.23 -0.97 1.10
CA ARG A 115 6.37 -2.13 0.89
C ARG A 115 7.12 -3.35 0.37
N LEU A 116 8.01 -3.16 -0.61
CA LEU A 116 8.85 -4.23 -1.18
C LEU A 116 9.81 -4.80 -0.12
N ALA A 117 10.30 -3.97 0.80
CA ALA A 117 11.09 -4.37 1.97
C ALA A 117 10.27 -5.14 3.04
N GLY A 118 8.96 -5.28 2.85
CA GLY A 118 8.07 -6.03 3.74
C GLY A 118 7.32 -5.18 4.76
N ILE A 119 7.47 -3.85 4.74
CA ILE A 119 6.72 -2.95 5.63
C ILE A 119 5.29 -2.84 5.12
N LEU A 120 4.31 -3.16 5.96
CA LEU A 120 2.90 -3.16 5.60
C LEU A 120 2.35 -1.72 5.50
N PRO A 121 1.37 -1.47 4.61
CA PRO A 121 0.72 -0.17 4.52
C PRO A 121 -0.26 0.06 5.69
N HIS A 122 -0.73 1.29 5.84
CA HIS A 122 -1.54 1.73 6.97
C HIS A 122 -2.82 2.44 6.52
N ILE A 123 -3.89 2.33 7.32
CA ILE A 123 -5.17 3.02 7.13
C ILE A 123 -5.63 3.68 8.44
N ASP A 124 -6.03 4.95 8.35
CA ASP A 124 -6.70 5.67 9.42
C ASP A 124 -8.21 5.39 9.36
N ILE A 125 -8.76 4.90 10.47
CA ILE A 125 -10.20 4.74 10.66
C ILE A 125 -10.63 5.54 11.88
N GLY A 126 -11.17 6.74 11.63
CA GLY A 126 -11.70 7.60 12.70
C GLY A 126 -10.65 8.15 13.65
N GLY A 127 -9.41 8.32 13.17
CA GLY A 127 -8.25 8.76 13.96
C GLY A 127 -7.46 7.63 14.59
N THR A 128 -7.87 6.37 14.40
CA THR A 128 -7.14 5.18 14.85
C THR A 128 -6.37 4.59 13.67
N ASP A 129 -5.07 4.36 13.85
CA ASP A 129 -4.20 3.78 12.83
C ASP A 129 -4.25 2.25 12.86
N PHE A 130 -4.35 1.66 11.66
CA PHE A 130 -4.33 0.22 11.46
C PHE A 130 -3.30 -0.17 10.42
N THR A 131 -2.45 -1.14 10.75
CA THR A 131 -1.64 -1.86 9.78
C THR A 131 -2.50 -2.78 8.93
N ILE A 132 -2.33 -2.72 7.61
CA ILE A 132 -3.04 -3.52 6.62
C ILE A 132 -2.24 -4.79 6.36
N ASP A 133 -2.74 -5.96 6.77
CA ASP A 133 -2.20 -7.26 6.36
C ASP A 133 -3.18 -7.93 5.38
N TRP A 134 -3.00 -7.61 4.09
CA TRP A 134 -3.84 -8.18 3.03
C TRP A 134 -3.74 -9.70 2.95
N ARG A 135 -2.55 -10.26 3.17
CA ARG A 135 -2.32 -11.72 3.13
C ARG A 135 -3.15 -12.45 4.19
N LEU A 136 -3.36 -11.83 5.35
CA LEU A 136 -4.24 -12.37 6.40
C LEU A 136 -5.68 -11.86 6.33
N ARG A 137 -5.97 -10.91 5.43
CA ARG A 137 -7.25 -10.20 5.33
C ARG A 137 -7.63 -9.49 6.64
N GLU A 138 -6.64 -8.87 7.28
CA GLU A 138 -6.81 -8.22 8.58
C GLU A 138 -6.34 -6.77 8.55
N LEU A 139 -7.09 -5.90 9.23
CA LEU A 139 -6.62 -4.59 9.66
C LEU A 139 -6.30 -4.70 11.16
N ARG A 140 -5.05 -4.43 11.55
CA ARG A 140 -4.57 -4.59 12.93
C ARG A 140 -4.28 -3.23 13.52
N GLU A 141 -4.90 -2.89 14.64
CA GLU A 141 -4.65 -1.61 15.30
C GLU A 141 -3.15 -1.52 15.63
N THR A 142 -2.49 -0.46 15.16
CA THR A 142 -1.02 -0.34 15.24
C THR A 142 -0.54 -0.35 16.69
N ASP A 143 -1.25 0.36 17.58
CA ASP A 143 -0.94 0.43 19.01
C ASP A 143 -1.41 -0.80 19.79
N LYS A 144 -2.37 -1.56 19.25
CA LYS A 144 -2.94 -2.76 19.89
C LYS A 144 -3.08 -3.91 18.88
N PRO A 145 -1.99 -4.57 18.46
CA PRO A 145 -2.03 -5.53 17.35
C PRO A 145 -2.91 -6.77 17.55
N TRP A 146 -3.37 -7.02 18.78
CA TRP A 146 -4.37 -8.06 19.09
C TRP A 146 -5.79 -7.65 18.68
N ASN A 147 -6.06 -6.36 18.60
CA ASN A 147 -7.31 -5.81 18.11
C ASN A 147 -7.28 -5.76 16.58
N LYS A 148 -8.19 -6.51 15.95
CA LYS A 148 -8.14 -6.76 14.52
C LYS A 148 -9.53 -6.80 13.89
N LEU A 149 -9.64 -6.17 12.73
CA LEU A 149 -10.82 -6.22 11.88
C LEU A 149 -10.55 -7.21 10.76
N ASN A 150 -11.40 -8.23 10.61
CA ASN A 150 -11.27 -9.20 9.52
C ASN A 150 -12.08 -8.74 8.31
N ILE A 151 -11.38 -8.47 7.20
CA ILE A 151 -11.97 -7.97 5.95
C ILE A 151 -12.97 -8.98 5.36
N ASN A 152 -12.78 -10.28 5.61
CA ASN A 152 -13.71 -11.31 5.13
C ASN A 152 -15.10 -11.26 5.80
N TYR A 153 -15.25 -10.52 6.90
CA TYR A 153 -16.55 -10.28 7.55
C TYR A 153 -17.17 -8.93 7.13
N MET A 154 -16.60 -8.26 6.14
CA MET A 154 -17.16 -7.06 5.54
C MET A 154 -17.93 -7.42 4.26
N GLU A 155 -18.95 -6.63 3.96
CA GLU A 155 -19.73 -6.72 2.72
C GLU A 155 -19.07 -5.91 1.61
N LEU A 156 -19.30 -6.26 0.35
CA LEU A 156 -18.83 -5.42 -0.76
C LEU A 156 -19.76 -4.21 -0.94
N SER A 157 -19.16 -3.04 -1.12
CA SER A 157 -19.88 -1.81 -1.44
C SER A 157 -20.50 -1.94 -2.83
N PRO A 158 -21.82 -1.75 -2.98
CA PRO A 158 -22.47 -1.83 -4.28
C PRO A 158 -22.17 -0.63 -5.20
N LYS A 159 -21.42 0.38 -4.71
CA LYS A 159 -21.09 1.60 -5.45
C LYS A 159 -19.66 1.61 -5.99
N ASP A 160 -18.71 1.28 -5.13
CA ASP A 160 -17.30 1.62 -5.35
C ASP A 160 -16.36 0.40 -5.18
N ASP A 161 -16.90 -0.84 -5.20
CA ASP A 161 -16.19 -2.11 -5.02
C ASP A 161 -15.30 -2.22 -3.77
N GLY A 162 -15.42 -1.27 -2.83
CA GLY A 162 -14.77 -1.30 -1.52
C GLY A 162 -15.47 -2.22 -0.52
N TYR A 163 -15.05 -2.18 0.74
CA TYR A 163 -15.66 -2.98 1.80
C TYR A 163 -16.49 -2.12 2.76
N LEU A 164 -17.62 -2.67 3.21
CA LEU A 164 -18.57 -2.07 4.13
C LEU A 164 -18.75 -2.96 5.35
N SER A 165 -18.79 -2.36 6.54
CA SER A 165 -19.20 -3.08 7.74
C SER A 165 -19.73 -2.10 8.78
N PHE A 166 -20.51 -2.59 9.74
CA PHE A 166 -20.80 -1.77 10.91
C PHE A 166 -19.60 -1.82 11.85
N TYR A 167 -19.28 -0.68 12.43
CA TYR A 167 -18.07 -0.48 13.19
C TYR A 167 -18.40 0.27 14.47
N HIS A 168 -17.99 -0.28 15.60
CA HIS A 168 -18.18 0.37 16.88
C HIS A 168 -16.97 1.23 17.23
N VAL A 169 -17.18 2.54 17.35
CA VAL A 169 -16.10 3.55 17.29
C VAL A 169 -15.22 3.63 18.54
N PHE A 170 -15.59 2.96 19.64
CA PHE A 170 -14.80 3.01 20.89
C PHE A 170 -13.96 1.76 21.18
N ASN A 171 -14.47 0.58 20.85
CA ASN A 171 -13.73 -0.69 20.97
C ASN A 171 -12.98 -1.01 19.69
N HIS A 172 -13.30 -0.31 18.59
CA HIS A 172 -12.75 -0.54 17.27
C HIS A 172 -12.98 -1.98 16.79
N GLU A 173 -14.22 -2.44 16.88
CA GLU A 173 -14.61 -3.79 16.46
C GLU A 173 -15.68 -3.73 15.37
N LEU A 174 -15.71 -4.78 14.55
CA LEU A 174 -16.84 -5.00 13.63
C LEU A 174 -18.09 -5.33 14.45
N TYR A 175 -19.18 -4.69 14.09
CA TYR A 175 -20.47 -4.85 14.75
C TYR A 175 -21.40 -5.63 13.83
N GLN A 176 -22.08 -6.64 14.37
CA GLN A 176 -23.11 -7.37 13.63
C GLN A 176 -24.48 -6.85 14.07
N LEU A 177 -25.27 -6.35 13.11
CA LEU A 177 -26.65 -5.95 13.42
C LEU A 177 -27.55 -7.17 13.57
N GLU A 178 -28.44 -7.10 14.55
CA GLU A 178 -29.55 -8.03 14.69
C GLU A 178 -30.64 -7.73 13.65
N SER A 179 -31.30 -8.75 13.12
CA SER A 179 -32.29 -8.60 12.05
C SER A 179 -33.62 -8.01 12.54
N ASP A 180 -33.92 -8.17 13.82
CA ASP A 180 -35.10 -7.66 14.52
C ASP A 180 -34.83 -6.36 15.29
N LEU A 181 -33.71 -5.70 15.00
CA LEU A 181 -33.30 -4.44 15.61
C LEU A 181 -34.44 -3.39 15.58
N VAL A 182 -34.77 -2.84 16.75
CA VAL A 182 -35.83 -1.82 16.94
C VAL A 182 -35.33 -0.45 17.36
N GLU A 183 -34.03 -0.31 17.62
CA GLU A 183 -33.38 0.96 17.90
C GLU A 183 -31.99 0.97 17.28
N LEU A 184 -31.51 2.14 16.86
CA LEU A 184 -30.15 2.23 16.31
C LEU A 184 -29.12 2.05 17.44
N PRO A 185 -28.14 1.14 17.29
CA PRO A 185 -27.12 0.96 18.30
C PRO A 185 -26.29 2.24 18.48
N ALA A 186 -26.02 2.57 19.74
CA ALA A 186 -25.16 3.69 20.07
C ALA A 186 -23.71 3.40 19.64
N HIS A 187 -22.98 4.44 19.23
CA HIS A 187 -21.55 4.36 18.90
C HIS A 187 -21.18 3.42 17.75
N VAL A 188 -22.17 2.94 17.00
CA VAL A 188 -21.95 2.19 15.77
C VAL A 188 -22.09 3.14 14.59
N MET A 189 -21.18 3.01 13.63
CA MET A 189 -21.19 3.70 12.35
C MET A 189 -21.06 2.68 11.22
N LEU A 190 -21.46 3.08 10.01
CA LEU A 190 -21.14 2.31 8.81
C LEU A 190 -19.73 2.72 8.38
N LEU A 191 -18.79 1.77 8.46
CA LEU A 191 -17.43 1.89 7.96
C LEU A 191 -17.40 1.52 6.49
N GLU A 192 -16.74 2.35 5.69
CA GLU A 192 -16.41 2.11 4.29
C GLU A 192 -14.88 2.22 4.12
N ILE A 193 -14.24 1.15 3.63
CA ILE A 193 -12.82 1.13 3.29
C ILE A 193 -12.63 0.83 1.80
N PRO A 194 -11.50 1.26 1.20
CA PRO A 194 -11.19 0.96 -0.20
C PRO A 194 -11.08 -0.54 -0.49
N ASN A 195 -11.10 -0.88 -1.79
CA ASN A 195 -10.85 -2.23 -2.27
C ASN A 195 -9.38 -2.66 -2.06
N GLU A 196 -9.12 -3.93 -2.31
CA GLU A 196 -7.83 -4.58 -2.09
C GLU A 196 -6.67 -3.94 -2.84
N MET A 197 -6.92 -3.53 -4.09
CA MET A 197 -5.90 -2.91 -4.94
C MET A 197 -5.47 -1.56 -4.37
N MET A 198 -6.37 -0.84 -3.70
CA MET A 198 -6.05 0.40 -3.00
C MET A 198 -5.45 0.19 -1.61
N LEU A 199 -5.75 -0.93 -0.95
CA LEU A 199 -5.26 -1.25 0.39
C LEU A 199 -3.80 -1.76 0.37
N ASP A 200 -3.51 -2.76 -0.47
CA ASP A 200 -2.15 -3.33 -0.61
C ASP A 200 -1.95 -3.91 -2.03
N PRO A 201 -1.69 -3.06 -3.03
CA PRO A 201 -1.54 -3.48 -4.43
C PRO A 201 -0.41 -4.51 -4.62
N VAL A 202 0.66 -4.42 -3.83
CA VAL A 202 1.79 -5.36 -3.91
C VAL A 202 1.38 -6.75 -3.43
N ALA A 203 0.67 -6.84 -2.30
CA ALA A 203 0.19 -8.12 -1.81
C ALA A 203 -0.86 -8.74 -2.74
N VAL A 204 -1.75 -7.94 -3.33
CA VAL A 204 -2.73 -8.41 -4.32
C VAL A 204 -2.02 -8.95 -5.57
N SER A 205 -1.01 -8.25 -6.07
CA SER A 205 -0.18 -8.74 -7.19
C SER A 205 0.42 -10.12 -6.88
N ARG A 206 1.06 -10.25 -5.71
CA ARG A 206 1.69 -11.52 -5.27
C ARG A 206 0.68 -12.66 -5.19
N GLU A 207 -0.48 -12.40 -4.59
CA GLU A 207 -1.55 -13.40 -4.44
C GLU A 207 -2.08 -13.91 -5.80
N ASN A 208 -2.17 -13.03 -6.79
CA ASN A 208 -2.63 -13.38 -8.14
C ASN A 208 -1.52 -13.90 -9.05
N GLY A 209 -0.30 -14.10 -8.54
CA GLY A 209 0.86 -14.53 -9.34
C GLY A 209 1.31 -13.51 -10.39
N LEU A 210 0.96 -12.23 -10.19
CA LEU A 210 1.41 -11.12 -11.02
C LEU A 210 2.79 -10.64 -10.53
N GLY A 211 3.51 -9.92 -11.39
CA GLY A 211 4.70 -9.18 -10.97
C GLY A 211 4.36 -8.18 -9.85
N GLU A 212 5.25 -8.01 -8.87
CA GLU A 212 4.99 -7.18 -7.69
C GLU A 212 4.61 -5.72 -8.02
N LEU A 213 5.07 -5.24 -9.18
CA LEU A 213 4.84 -3.88 -9.67
C LEU A 213 3.59 -3.77 -10.56
N ALA A 214 2.96 -4.89 -10.95
CA ALA A 214 1.94 -4.93 -12.00
C ALA A 214 0.75 -4.00 -11.71
N LEU A 215 0.30 -3.94 -10.45
CA LEU A 215 -0.83 -3.11 -10.03
C LEU A 215 -0.43 -1.68 -9.65
N LEU A 216 0.85 -1.40 -9.42
CA LEU A 216 1.30 -0.09 -8.91
C LEU A 216 1.12 1.05 -9.91
N ARG A 217 0.98 0.74 -11.20
CA ARG A 217 0.69 1.74 -12.23
C ARG A 217 -0.71 2.35 -12.07
N GLU A 218 -1.70 1.51 -11.77
CA GLU A 218 -3.09 1.95 -11.62
C GLU A 218 -3.42 2.28 -10.16
N PHE A 219 -2.80 1.55 -9.23
CA PHE A 219 -3.00 1.67 -7.80
C PHE A 219 -1.66 1.91 -7.10
N PRO A 220 -1.07 3.12 -7.20
CA PRO A 220 0.15 3.45 -6.49
C PRO A 220 -0.07 3.41 -4.97
N ILE A 221 0.94 2.99 -4.21
CA ILE A 221 0.88 2.93 -2.75
C ILE A 221 0.67 4.33 -2.20
N ARG A 222 -0.32 4.51 -1.32
CA ARG A 222 -0.65 5.82 -0.75
C ARG A 222 -0.06 5.94 0.64
N GLU A 223 0.48 7.11 0.95
CA GLU A 223 0.95 7.42 2.31
C GLU A 223 -0.21 7.46 3.30
N VAL A 224 -1.36 7.94 2.83
CA VAL A 224 -2.54 8.14 3.66
C VAL A 224 -3.74 7.46 3.01
N ILE A 225 -4.16 6.35 3.61
CA ILE A 225 -5.42 5.67 3.33
C ILE A 225 -6.37 6.01 4.47
N ARG A 226 -7.62 6.34 4.15
CA ARG A 226 -8.64 6.68 5.17
C ARG A 226 -9.90 5.84 4.96
N GLY A 227 -10.35 5.20 6.03
CA GLY A 227 -11.69 4.67 6.13
C GLY A 227 -12.69 5.79 6.37
N LYS A 228 -13.86 5.67 5.77
CA LYS A 228 -14.95 6.63 5.89
C LYS A 228 -15.98 6.11 6.88
N LEU A 229 -16.28 6.92 7.89
CA LEU A 229 -17.30 6.62 8.89
C LEU A 229 -18.58 7.39 8.59
N ILE A 230 -19.67 6.67 8.36
CA ILE A 230 -20.98 7.22 8.01
C ILE A 230 -21.94 6.96 9.17
N SER A 231 -22.66 8.01 9.60
CA SER A 231 -23.66 7.84 10.65
C SER A 231 -24.79 6.90 10.20
N LEU A 232 -25.22 5.98 11.06
CA LEU A 232 -26.35 5.09 10.75
C LEU A 232 -27.65 5.86 10.44
N ARG A 233 -27.78 7.11 10.91
CA ARG A 233 -28.93 7.97 10.59
C ARG A 233 -28.97 8.38 9.11
N GLN A 234 -27.84 8.27 8.40
CA GLN A 234 -27.70 8.60 6.98
C GLN A 234 -27.86 7.36 6.08
N THR A 235 -28.12 6.17 6.65
CA THR A 235 -28.31 4.92 5.91
C THR A 235 -29.80 4.56 5.80
N ALA A 236 -30.11 3.38 5.26
CA ALA A 236 -31.48 2.84 5.21
C ALA A 236 -31.93 2.17 6.54
N LEU A 237 -31.04 2.07 7.53
CA LEU A 237 -31.36 1.43 8.81
C LEU A 237 -32.48 2.10 9.61
N PRO A 238 -32.60 3.45 9.67
CA PRO A 238 -33.68 4.09 10.41
C PRO A 238 -35.07 3.63 9.94
N GLN A 239 -35.24 3.40 8.63
CA GLN A 239 -36.49 2.90 8.06
C GLN A 239 -36.75 1.44 8.45
N ILE A 240 -35.72 0.59 8.41
CA ILE A 240 -35.81 -0.83 8.81
C ILE A 240 -36.18 -0.93 10.29
N VAL A 241 -35.50 -0.17 11.14
CA VAL A 241 -35.74 -0.10 12.58
C VAL A 241 -37.18 0.32 12.89
N ALA A 242 -37.69 1.36 12.22
CA ALA A 242 -39.07 1.80 12.39
C ALA A 242 -40.10 0.73 11.97
N GLN A 243 -39.82 -0.02 10.90
CA GLN A 243 -40.68 -1.12 10.45
C GLN A 243 -40.69 -2.28 11.45
N ASN A 244 -39.54 -2.65 12.00
CA ASN A 244 -39.43 -3.70 13.01
C ASN A 244 -40.20 -3.34 14.29
N ALA A 245 -40.04 -2.10 14.77
CA ALA A 245 -40.77 -1.59 15.93
C ALA A 245 -42.30 -1.63 15.72
N ALA A 246 -42.78 -1.27 14.53
CA ALA A 246 -44.20 -1.33 14.19
C ALA A 246 -44.76 -2.77 14.17
N LYS A 247 -44.00 -3.72 13.60
CA LYS A 247 -44.39 -5.14 13.57
C LYS A 247 -44.52 -5.73 14.98
N LEU A 248 -43.58 -5.42 15.87
CA LEU A 248 -43.60 -5.87 17.26
C LEU A 248 -44.83 -5.37 18.04
N GLN A 249 -45.26 -4.12 17.80
CA GLN A 249 -46.47 -3.57 18.42
C GLN A 249 -47.74 -4.28 17.92
N HIS A 250 -47.81 -4.62 16.63
CA HIS A 250 -48.95 -5.33 16.03
C HIS A 250 -49.07 -6.78 16.54
N ASP A 251 -47.94 -7.50 16.65
CA ASP A 251 -47.91 -8.89 17.12
C ASP A 251 -48.15 -9.00 18.64
N GLY A 252 -47.70 -8.00 19.42
CA GLY A 252 -48.00 -7.88 20.85
C GLY A 252 -49.47 -7.56 21.15
N GLY A 253 -50.15 -6.84 20.25
CA GLY A 253 -51.58 -6.52 20.35
C GLY A 253 -52.50 -7.71 20.10
N SER A 254 -52.15 -8.59 19.15
CA SER A 254 -52.98 -9.77 18.80
C SER A 254 -53.01 -10.84 19.89
N ARG A 255 -52.01 -10.92 20.77
CA ARG A 255 -52.00 -11.88 21.91
C ARG A 255 -52.88 -11.45 23.09
N ARG A 256 -53.34 -10.20 23.16
CA ARG A 256 -54.16 -9.68 24.28
C ARG A 256 -55.67 -9.79 24.07
N ILE A 257 -56.13 -10.12 22.86
CA ILE A 257 -57.58 -10.18 22.54
C ILE A 257 -58.16 -11.61 22.71
N GLY A 258 -57.32 -12.60 23.03
CA GLY A 258 -57.73 -13.98 23.31
C GLY A 258 -57.52 -14.40 24.76
N ARG A 259 -58.23 -13.78 25.71
CA ARG A 259 -58.37 -14.31 27.08
C ARG A 259 -59.72 -13.94 27.67
#